data_AF-A0AAN6TA64-F1
#
_entry.id   AF-A0AAN6TA64-F1
#
_cell.length_a   1.000
_cell.length_b   1.000
_cell.length_c   1.000
_cell.angle_alpha   90.00
_cell.angle_beta   90.00
_cell.angle_gamma   90.00
#
_symmetry.space_group_name_H-M   'P 1'
#
loop_
_entity.id
_entity.type
_entity.pdbx_description
1 polymer ?
#
loop_
_entity_poly.entity_id
_entity_poly.type
_entity_poly.pdbx_seq_one_letter_code
_entity_poly.pdbx_strand_id
1 'polypeptide(L)'
;MERTGLFVVTHYPKDSEVSGRRLTHRSDVQLASIFVPQDPNLPPEAHFPLQTVFSPGRPPYPRFVNRFDSREMLLVVDGSCVNNGRHANKLQDPVAGCSFAFKGTPGIMPLDDGLGSIAFRLEREGPLGNPVEHTSNRAKLRAVIAALQFRAWGGEGWRRVVVLTDLEYVVLGATTWLSRWVRRRWRKKRGGGPYLNRDLWEELHHCIVELRDQGCHVSFWLVTGDRASRIIAHAKAAAQRAARSHPEAQADKFTMMCGVML
;
A
#
# COMPACT_ATOMS: atom_id res chain seq x y z
N MET A 1 23.83 -16.68 16.48
CA MET A 1 22.67 -16.93 15.60
C MET A 1 21.57 -15.95 15.97
N GLU A 2 21.65 -14.73 15.43
CA GLU A 2 20.69 -13.67 15.71
C GLU A 2 19.42 -13.90 14.88
N ARG A 3 18.30 -14.10 15.56
CA ARG A 3 16.98 -14.13 14.93
C ARG A 3 16.64 -12.69 14.50
N THR A 4 16.73 -12.42 13.20
CA THR A 4 16.21 -11.22 12.54
C THR A 4 14.69 -11.20 12.70
N GLY A 5 14.23 -10.66 13.83
CA GLY A 5 12.81 -10.47 14.10
C GLY A 5 12.21 -9.43 13.17
N LEU A 6 11.63 -9.87 12.05
CA LEU A 6 10.59 -9.11 11.38
C LEU A 6 9.44 -9.00 12.41
N PHE A 7 9.36 -7.87 13.12
CA PHE A 7 8.15 -7.52 13.87
C PHE A 7 7.09 -7.11 12.85
N VAL A 8 6.50 -8.10 12.20
CA VAL A 8 5.16 -7.93 11.63
C VAL A 8 4.21 -7.89 12.81
N VAL A 9 3.15 -7.09 12.71
CA VAL A 9 2.11 -7.03 13.73
C VAL A 9 1.46 -8.42 13.83
N THR A 10 1.93 -9.25 14.77
CA THR A 10 1.42 -10.61 15.00
C THR A 10 0.28 -10.67 16.00
N HIS A 11 0.00 -9.56 16.71
CA HIS A 11 -1.05 -9.49 17.70
C HIS A 11 -2.23 -8.69 17.15
N TYR A 12 -3.00 -9.34 16.28
CA TYR A 12 -4.42 -9.02 16.20
C TYR A 12 -5.11 -9.66 17.41
N PRO A 13 -5.83 -8.89 18.25
CA PRO A 13 -6.63 -9.49 19.31
C PRO A 13 -7.65 -10.44 18.68
N LYS A 14 -7.56 -11.72 19.04
CA LYS A 14 -8.45 -12.80 18.56
C LYS A 14 -9.91 -12.63 19.00
N ASP A 15 -10.20 -11.69 19.90
CA ASP A 15 -11.51 -11.56 20.56
C ASP A 15 -12.23 -10.22 20.29
N SER A 16 -11.83 -9.45 19.28
CA SER A 16 -12.74 -8.41 18.75
C SER A 16 -13.61 -9.06 17.68
N GLU A 17 -14.87 -9.34 18.02
CA GLU A 17 -15.92 -9.59 17.03
C GLU A 17 -15.71 -8.68 15.81
N VAL A 18 -15.61 -9.26 14.61
CA VAL A 18 -15.42 -8.56 13.32
C VAL A 18 -16.70 -7.81 12.90
N SER A 19 -17.36 -7.18 13.87
CA SER A 19 -18.64 -6.47 13.77
C SER A 19 -18.46 -4.97 13.43
N GLY A 20 -17.21 -4.47 13.32
CA GLY A 20 -16.93 -3.04 13.15
C GLY A 20 -16.53 -2.52 11.75
N ARG A 21 -16.41 -3.36 10.72
CA ARG A 21 -15.57 -3.06 9.53
C ARG A 21 -16.27 -2.50 8.27
N ARG A 22 -17.57 -2.23 8.31
CA ARG A 22 -18.31 -1.84 7.08
C ARG A 22 -18.62 -0.35 7.06
N LEU A 23 -18.17 0.36 6.03
CA LEU A 23 -18.49 1.76 5.84
C LEU A 23 -19.94 1.91 5.36
N THR A 24 -20.77 2.47 6.23
CA THR A 24 -22.16 2.83 5.94
C THR A 24 -22.26 4.30 5.60
N HIS A 25 -23.36 4.74 5.00
CA HIS A 25 -23.59 6.16 4.70
C HIS A 25 -23.52 7.12 5.91
N ARG A 26 -23.59 6.60 7.14
CA ARG A 26 -23.47 7.38 8.38
C ARG A 26 -22.06 7.36 8.96
N SER A 27 -21.17 6.50 8.44
CA SER A 27 -19.79 6.42 8.91
C SER A 27 -19.08 7.74 8.66
N ASP A 28 -18.33 8.19 9.66
CA ASP A 28 -17.43 9.33 9.49
C ASP A 28 -16.20 8.88 8.71
N VAL A 29 -16.11 9.33 7.45
CA VAL A 29 -15.06 8.90 6.54
C VAL A 29 -13.87 9.81 6.68
N GLN A 30 -12.84 9.22 7.25
CA GLN A 30 -11.55 9.84 7.43
C GLN A 30 -10.62 9.58 6.25
N LEU A 31 -10.21 10.64 5.55
CA LEU A 31 -9.43 10.55 4.32
C LEU A 31 -7.93 10.73 4.59
N ALA A 32 -7.10 10.15 3.73
CA ALA A 32 -5.69 10.51 3.66
C ALA A 32 -5.52 11.92 3.06
N SER A 33 -4.41 12.58 3.35
CA SER A 33 -4.08 13.88 2.75
C SER A 33 -3.26 13.72 1.46
N ILE A 34 -3.20 14.80 0.67
CA ILE A 34 -2.21 14.92 -0.41
C ILE A 34 -0.91 15.45 0.18
N PHE A 35 0.21 14.80 -0.13
CA PHE A 35 1.53 15.32 0.18
C PHE A 35 1.90 16.39 -0.83
N VAL A 36 2.29 17.57 -0.33
CA VAL A 36 2.79 18.67 -1.15
C VAL A 36 4.29 18.78 -0.87
N PRO A 37 5.16 18.55 -1.87
CA PRO A 37 6.59 18.61 -1.65
C PRO A 37 7.02 20.05 -1.31
N GLN A 38 7.84 20.17 -0.26
CA GLN A 38 8.43 21.43 0.20
C GLN A 38 9.24 22.11 -0.92
N ASP A 39 9.94 21.32 -1.74
CA ASP A 39 10.57 21.80 -2.97
C ASP A 39 9.97 21.03 -4.17
N PRO A 40 9.20 21.69 -5.05
CA PRO A 40 8.55 21.05 -6.19
C PRO A 40 9.53 20.67 -7.32
N ASN A 41 10.77 21.17 -7.28
CA ASN A 41 11.80 20.87 -8.26
C ASN A 41 12.63 19.64 -7.88
N LEU A 42 12.58 19.20 -6.62
CA LEU A 42 13.29 17.99 -6.20
C LEU A 42 12.53 16.73 -6.64
N PRO A 43 13.23 15.75 -7.25
CA PRO A 43 12.64 14.43 -7.48
C PRO A 43 12.40 13.73 -6.13
N PRO A 44 11.49 12.74 -6.07
CA PRO A 44 11.18 12.01 -4.84
C PRO A 44 12.41 11.45 -4.10
N GLU A 45 13.40 10.97 -4.84
CA GLU A 45 14.65 10.41 -4.32
C GLU A 45 15.52 11.46 -3.62
N ALA A 46 15.48 12.72 -4.07
CA ALA A 46 16.21 13.81 -3.45
C ALA A 46 15.44 14.42 -2.28
N HIS A 47 14.12 14.35 -2.31
CA HIS A 47 13.24 14.81 -1.24
C HIS A 47 13.24 13.84 -0.04
N PHE A 48 13.19 12.53 -0.34
CA PHE A 48 13.30 11.45 0.64
C PHE A 48 14.56 10.63 0.39
N PRO A 49 15.76 11.20 0.64
CA PRO A 49 16.99 10.45 0.50
C PRO A 49 17.03 9.29 1.49
N LEU A 50 17.88 8.31 1.18
CA LEU A 50 18.14 7.21 2.10
C LEU A 50 18.96 7.72 3.28
N GLN A 51 18.39 7.63 4.48
CA GLN A 51 19.01 8.04 5.73
C GLN A 51 18.96 6.89 6.73
N THR A 52 20.05 6.65 7.46
CA THR A 52 20.08 5.63 8.51
C THR A 52 19.33 6.14 9.73
N VAL A 53 18.25 5.44 10.09
CA VAL A 53 17.44 5.76 11.27
C VAL A 53 17.95 4.95 12.45
N PHE A 54 18.27 5.65 13.53
CA PHE A 54 18.67 5.07 14.80
C PHE A 54 17.48 5.13 15.76
N SER A 55 17.08 3.99 16.29
CA SER A 55 16.00 3.91 17.29
C SER A 55 16.46 3.05 18.46
N PRO A 56 16.23 3.47 19.72
CA PRO A 56 16.60 2.68 20.89
C PRO A 56 16.02 1.26 20.81
N GLY A 57 16.84 0.25 21.05
CA GLY A 57 16.42 -1.15 21.03
C GLY A 57 16.11 -1.73 19.65
N ARG A 58 16.42 -1.02 18.54
CA ARG A 58 16.27 -1.53 17.17
C ARG A 58 17.58 -1.36 16.40
N PRO A 59 18.00 -2.35 15.59
CA PRO A 59 19.16 -2.18 14.74
C PRO A 59 18.94 -1.03 13.74
N PRO A 60 20.02 -0.31 13.36
CA PRO A 60 19.92 0.82 12.45
C PRO A 60 19.47 0.32 11.07
N TYR A 61 18.45 0.98 10.51
CA TYR A 61 17.98 0.68 9.17
C TYR A 61 17.96 1.95 8.32
N PRO A 62 18.50 1.88 7.09
CA PRO A 62 18.31 2.93 6.10
C PRO A 62 16.83 3.05 5.71
N ARG A 63 16.29 4.28 5.71
CA ARG A 63 14.90 4.62 5.38
C ARG A 63 14.87 5.79 4.41
N PHE A 64 13.83 5.86 3.58
CA PHE A 64 13.56 7.04 2.77
C PHE A 64 12.95 8.11 3.69
N VAL A 65 13.77 9.01 4.22
CA VAL A 65 13.33 9.99 5.24
C VAL A 65 13.27 11.36 4.59
N ASN A 66 12.18 12.09 4.82
CA ASN A 66 12.04 13.45 4.32
C ASN A 66 13.19 14.30 4.87
N ARG A 67 13.96 14.92 3.97
CA ARG A 67 15.09 15.80 4.36
C ARG A 67 14.66 17.07 5.09
N PHE A 68 13.41 17.49 4.91
CA PHE A 68 12.83 18.68 5.54
C PHE A 68 12.05 18.35 6.83
N ASP A 69 11.71 17.08 7.06
CA ASP A 69 11.08 16.63 8.30
C ASP A 69 11.48 15.17 8.63
N SER A 70 12.38 15.01 9.59
CA SER A 70 12.89 13.69 10.04
C SER A 70 11.82 12.75 10.59
N ARG A 71 10.58 13.22 10.82
CA ARG A 71 9.44 12.41 11.31
C ARG A 71 8.53 11.95 10.18
N GLU A 72 8.90 12.17 8.92
CA GLU A 72 8.18 11.69 7.74
C GLU A 72 9.02 10.70 6.94
N MET A 73 8.40 9.62 6.48
CA MET A 73 9.06 8.63 5.61
C MET A 73 8.27 8.32 4.34
N LEU A 74 8.98 7.82 3.32
CA LEU A 74 8.41 7.42 2.04
C LEU A 74 8.18 5.90 1.97
N LEU A 75 6.99 5.52 1.52
CA LEU A 75 6.69 4.22 0.95
C LEU A 75 6.46 4.37 -0.54
N VAL A 76 7.04 3.49 -1.34
CA VAL A 76 6.82 3.44 -2.79
C VAL A 76 5.96 2.22 -3.08
N VAL A 77 4.89 2.37 -3.86
CA VAL A 77 3.92 1.28 -4.09
C VAL A 77 3.55 1.16 -5.56
N ASP A 78 3.37 -0.08 -6.03
CA ASP A 78 2.75 -0.36 -7.33
C ASP A 78 2.06 -1.73 -7.33
N GLY A 79 1.16 -1.94 -8.28
CA GLY A 79 0.50 -3.20 -8.58
C GLY A 79 0.32 -3.39 -10.07
N SER A 80 0.58 -4.61 -10.55
CA SER A 80 0.48 -4.96 -11.97
C SER A 80 -0.39 -6.20 -12.17
N CYS A 81 -1.14 -6.22 -13.26
CA CYS A 81 -1.95 -7.38 -13.65
C CYS A 81 -1.65 -7.74 -15.11
N VAL A 82 -1.27 -9.00 -15.32
CA VAL A 82 -1.15 -9.65 -16.62
C VAL A 82 -2.54 -10.08 -17.08
N ASN A 83 -2.78 -10.00 -18.39
CA ASN A 83 -4.03 -10.39 -19.03
C ASN A 83 -5.29 -9.66 -18.49
N ASN A 84 -5.21 -8.34 -18.37
CA ASN A 84 -6.26 -7.50 -17.78
C ASN A 84 -6.92 -6.56 -18.80
N GLY A 85 -8.21 -6.27 -18.63
CA GLY A 85 -8.94 -5.25 -19.40
C GLY A 85 -9.60 -5.76 -20.68
N ARG A 86 -10.05 -4.83 -21.53
CA ARG A 86 -10.89 -5.12 -22.71
C ARG A 86 -10.25 -6.08 -23.73
N HIS A 87 -8.92 -6.07 -23.81
CA HIS A 87 -8.14 -6.88 -24.75
C HIS A 87 -7.56 -8.14 -24.10
N ALA A 88 -8.03 -8.51 -22.91
CA ALA A 88 -7.60 -9.74 -22.26
C ALA A 88 -7.99 -10.96 -23.11
N ASN A 89 -7.07 -11.92 -23.19
CA ASN A 89 -7.33 -13.24 -23.73
C ASN A 89 -8.30 -13.97 -22.79
N LYS A 90 -9.50 -14.28 -23.29
CA LYS A 90 -10.55 -14.96 -22.51
C LYS A 90 -10.22 -16.41 -22.13
N LEU A 91 -9.18 -17.00 -22.72
CA LEU A 91 -8.73 -18.36 -22.45
C LEU A 91 -7.70 -18.43 -21.31
N GLN A 92 -7.31 -17.30 -20.73
CA GLN A 92 -6.33 -17.24 -19.64
C GLN A 92 -6.88 -16.39 -18.51
N ASP A 93 -6.66 -16.81 -17.27
CA ASP A 93 -7.06 -16.02 -16.12
C ASP A 93 -6.13 -14.79 -15.96
N PRO A 94 -6.67 -13.64 -15.52
CA PRO A 94 -5.83 -12.52 -15.13
C PRO A 94 -4.97 -12.90 -13.92
N VAL A 95 -3.73 -12.45 -13.92
CA VAL A 95 -2.80 -12.70 -12.81
C VAL A 95 -2.16 -11.40 -12.38
N ALA A 96 -2.26 -11.07 -11.09
CA ALA A 96 -1.74 -9.83 -10.57
C ALA A 96 -0.72 -10.02 -9.45
N GLY A 97 0.11 -9.00 -9.27
CA GLY A 97 1.10 -8.91 -8.22
C GLY A 97 1.14 -7.50 -7.65
N CYS A 98 1.56 -7.43 -6.39
CA CYS A 98 1.64 -6.24 -5.57
C CYS A 98 3.10 -6.02 -5.17
N SER A 99 3.52 -4.76 -5.02
CA SER A 99 4.86 -4.44 -4.57
C SER A 99 4.88 -3.15 -3.76
N PHE A 100 5.72 -3.10 -2.74
CA PHE A 100 6.07 -1.86 -2.06
C PHE A 100 7.52 -1.84 -1.58
N ALA A 101 8.11 -0.66 -1.53
CA ALA A 101 9.43 -0.40 -0.96
C ALA A 101 9.32 0.51 0.26
N PHE A 102 10.06 0.18 1.31
CA PHE A 102 9.98 0.84 2.62
C PHE A 102 11.36 1.09 3.26
N LYS A 103 12.42 0.52 2.69
CA LYS A 103 13.84 0.83 2.96
C LYS A 103 14.65 0.68 1.68
N GLY A 104 15.90 1.10 1.72
CA GLY A 104 16.90 0.86 0.67
C GLY A 104 18.17 0.24 1.26
N THR A 105 19.11 -0.16 0.42
CA THR A 105 20.46 -0.56 0.87
C THR A 105 21.41 0.64 0.69
N PRO A 106 22.30 0.98 1.64
CA PRO A 106 23.24 2.08 1.46
C PRO A 106 24.30 1.69 0.42
N GLY A 107 24.38 2.42 -0.68
CA GLY A 107 25.29 2.16 -1.80
C GLY A 107 24.60 2.47 -3.13
N ILE A 108 25.19 3.40 -3.89
CA ILE A 108 24.86 3.88 -5.26
C ILE A 108 23.68 3.15 -5.92
N MET A 109 22.51 3.82 -6.00
CA MET A 109 21.29 3.37 -6.71
C MET A 109 21.60 2.69 -8.05
N PRO A 110 21.08 1.47 -8.30
CA PRO A 110 19.71 1.30 -8.81
C PRO A 110 18.95 0.18 -8.05
N LEU A 111 17.62 0.19 -8.02
CA LEU A 111 16.83 -0.87 -7.35
C LEU A 111 17.02 -2.23 -8.06
N ASP A 112 18.07 -2.95 -7.68
CA ASP A 112 18.23 -4.37 -7.95
C ASP A 112 18.46 -5.10 -6.61
N ASP A 113 17.44 -5.88 -6.26
CA ASP A 113 17.54 -7.14 -5.53
C ASP A 113 18.03 -7.15 -4.08
N GLY A 114 17.33 -6.39 -3.23
CA GLY A 114 16.73 -7.08 -2.09
C GLY A 114 17.36 -6.87 -0.73
N LEU A 115 17.14 -5.69 -0.14
CA LEU A 115 16.82 -5.67 1.28
C LEU A 115 15.86 -4.55 1.69
N GLY A 116 14.92 -4.14 0.84
CA GLY A 116 13.96 -3.07 1.19
C GLY A 116 12.66 -2.94 0.44
N SER A 117 12.37 -3.88 -0.46
CA SER A 117 11.09 -4.02 -1.14
C SER A 117 10.47 -5.39 -0.85
N ILE A 118 9.14 -5.43 -0.85
CA ILE A 118 8.33 -6.64 -0.71
C ILE A 118 7.45 -6.72 -1.94
N ALA A 119 7.40 -7.90 -2.56
CA ALA A 119 6.50 -8.17 -3.66
C ALA A 119 5.87 -9.55 -3.50
N PHE A 120 4.59 -9.65 -3.80
CA PHE A 120 3.79 -10.86 -3.63
C PHE A 120 2.68 -10.91 -4.68
N ARG A 121 2.21 -12.12 -4.98
CA ARG A 121 1.08 -12.32 -5.90
C ARG A 121 -0.20 -11.81 -5.22
N LEU A 122 -1.14 -11.26 -5.98
CA LEU A 122 -2.46 -10.91 -5.44
C LEU A 122 -3.18 -12.19 -5.02
N GLU A 123 -3.92 -12.11 -3.90
CA GLU A 123 -4.69 -13.21 -3.35
C GLU A 123 -5.96 -13.47 -4.20
N ARG A 124 -6.36 -14.74 -4.29
CA ARG A 124 -7.61 -15.15 -4.97
C ARG A 124 -8.86 -14.89 -4.14
N GLU A 125 -8.68 -14.64 -2.84
CA GLU A 125 -9.75 -14.32 -1.91
C GLU A 125 -9.55 -12.91 -1.35
N GLY A 126 -10.65 -12.18 -1.18
CA GLY A 126 -10.60 -10.86 -0.54
C GLY A 126 -10.52 -10.95 0.99
N PRO A 127 -10.43 -9.80 1.68
CA PRO A 127 -10.37 -9.75 3.16
C PRO A 127 -11.52 -10.44 3.90
N LEU A 128 -12.60 -10.80 3.20
CA LEU A 128 -13.77 -11.49 3.74
C LEU A 128 -13.85 -12.97 3.30
N GLY A 129 -12.79 -13.54 2.74
CA GLY A 129 -12.75 -14.94 2.25
C GLY A 129 -13.55 -15.19 0.96
N ASN A 130 -14.08 -14.15 0.32
CA ASN A 130 -14.82 -14.31 -0.93
C ASN A 130 -13.86 -14.38 -2.13
N PRO A 131 -14.08 -15.28 -3.10
CA PRO A 131 -13.32 -15.30 -4.34
C PRO A 131 -13.38 -13.97 -5.07
N VAL A 132 -12.24 -13.51 -5.59
CA VAL A 132 -12.08 -12.23 -6.27
C VAL A 132 -11.25 -12.37 -7.53
N GLU A 133 -11.66 -11.65 -8.57
CA GLU A 133 -10.86 -11.58 -9.79
C GLU A 133 -9.66 -10.66 -9.62
N HIS A 134 -8.55 -11.08 -10.22
CA HIS A 134 -7.36 -10.27 -10.31
C HIS A 134 -7.58 -9.14 -11.32
N THR A 135 -7.36 -7.91 -10.87
CA THR A 135 -7.35 -6.73 -11.74
C THR A 135 -6.22 -5.80 -11.36
N SER A 136 -5.80 -4.95 -12.29
CA SER A 136 -4.74 -3.97 -11.99
C SER A 136 -5.11 -3.06 -10.82
N ASN A 137 -6.37 -2.57 -10.76
CA ASN A 137 -6.81 -1.70 -9.67
C ASN A 137 -6.84 -2.41 -8.31
N ARG A 138 -7.21 -3.70 -8.29
CA ARG A 138 -7.21 -4.50 -7.05
C ARG A 138 -5.80 -4.71 -6.52
N ALA A 139 -4.86 -5.07 -7.39
CA ALA A 139 -3.44 -5.23 -7.03
C ALA A 139 -2.83 -3.93 -6.48
N LYS A 140 -3.16 -2.81 -7.12
CA LYS A 140 -2.70 -1.48 -6.69
C LYS A 140 -3.20 -1.09 -5.31
N LEU A 141 -4.50 -1.29 -5.03
CA LEU A 141 -5.06 -1.06 -3.69
C LEU A 141 -4.44 -1.98 -2.65
N ARG A 142 -4.30 -3.27 -2.98
CA ARG A 142 -3.70 -4.26 -2.09
C ARG A 142 -2.25 -3.93 -1.75
N ALA A 143 -1.46 -3.42 -2.70
CA ALA A 143 -0.10 -2.96 -2.46
C ALA A 143 -0.03 -1.82 -1.43
N VAL A 144 -0.95 -0.84 -1.49
CA VAL A 144 -1.04 0.23 -0.48
C VAL A 144 -1.37 -0.34 0.89
N ILE A 145 -2.41 -1.16 0.98
CA ILE A 145 -2.85 -1.78 2.23
C ILE A 145 -1.72 -2.57 2.87
N ALA A 146 -1.06 -3.42 2.08
CA ALA A 146 0.11 -4.18 2.51
C ALA A 146 1.22 -3.28 3.05
N ALA A 147 1.54 -2.19 2.34
CA ALA A 147 2.57 -1.26 2.75
C ALA A 147 2.23 -0.58 4.09
N LEU A 148 0.98 -0.18 4.29
CA LEU A 148 0.53 0.45 5.54
C LEU A 148 0.46 -0.54 6.72
N GLN A 149 0.11 -1.79 6.48
CA GLN A 149 0.03 -2.84 7.51
C GLN A 149 1.37 -3.51 7.82
N PHE A 150 2.38 -3.31 6.97
CA PHE A 150 3.60 -4.08 7.03
C PHE A 150 4.34 -3.92 8.38
N ARG A 151 4.36 -2.71 8.93
CA ARG A 151 5.00 -2.38 10.21
C ARG A 151 4.10 -1.46 11.02
N ALA A 152 4.30 -1.44 12.33
CA ALA A 152 3.65 -0.47 13.22
C ALA A 152 4.29 0.93 13.05
N TRP A 153 4.05 1.61 11.93
CA TRP A 153 4.74 2.86 11.54
C TRP A 153 4.70 3.94 12.63
N GLY A 154 3.54 4.18 13.24
CA GLY A 154 3.41 5.11 14.37
C GLY A 154 4.22 4.68 15.58
N GLY A 155 4.21 3.38 15.90
CA GLY A 155 5.05 2.77 16.94
C GLY A 155 6.56 2.77 16.65
N GLU A 156 6.99 3.09 15.42
CA GLU A 156 8.41 3.36 15.10
C GLU A 156 8.77 4.83 15.25
N GLY A 157 7.81 5.69 15.60
CA GLY A 157 8.01 7.12 15.75
C GLY A 157 7.78 7.93 14.47
N TRP A 158 7.20 7.35 13.41
CA TRP A 158 6.82 8.15 12.24
C TRP A 158 5.56 8.97 12.54
N ARG A 159 5.61 10.29 12.32
CA ARG A 159 4.43 11.15 12.38
C ARG A 159 3.66 11.14 11.07
N ARG A 160 4.32 10.83 9.96
CA ARG A 160 3.69 10.72 8.65
C ARG A 160 4.35 9.63 7.80
N VAL A 161 3.50 8.84 7.15
CA VAL A 161 3.89 7.97 6.05
C VAL A 161 3.39 8.59 4.75
N VAL A 162 4.31 8.84 3.82
CA VAL A 162 4.03 9.37 2.49
C VAL A 162 4.08 8.22 1.49
N VAL A 163 2.96 7.96 0.82
CA VAL A 163 2.82 6.92 -0.21
C VAL A 163 3.06 7.55 -1.58
N LEU A 164 4.20 7.25 -2.19
CA LEU A 164 4.57 7.67 -3.53
C LEU A 164 4.01 6.70 -4.57
N THR A 165 3.29 7.24 -5.56
CA THR A 165 2.69 6.44 -6.62
C THR A 165 2.29 7.30 -7.84
N ASP A 166 2.13 6.68 -9.01
CA ASP A 166 1.58 7.30 -10.23
C ASP A 166 0.09 6.96 -10.44
N LEU A 167 -0.55 6.39 -9.41
CA LEU A 167 -1.86 5.76 -9.48
C LEU A 167 -2.99 6.72 -9.10
N GLU A 168 -3.43 7.54 -10.07
CA GLU A 168 -4.50 8.52 -9.87
C GLU A 168 -5.78 7.91 -9.25
N TYR A 169 -6.19 6.71 -9.68
CA TYR A 169 -7.35 6.02 -9.11
C TYR A 169 -7.23 5.77 -7.59
N VAL A 170 -6.03 5.43 -7.13
CA VAL A 170 -5.75 5.15 -5.72
C VAL A 170 -5.67 6.47 -4.94
N VAL A 171 -4.93 7.45 -5.46
CA VAL A 171 -4.75 8.74 -4.80
C VAL A 171 -6.08 9.47 -4.67
N LEU A 172 -6.81 9.66 -5.76
CA LEU A 172 -8.10 10.36 -5.72
C LEU A 172 -9.14 9.57 -4.93
N GLY A 173 -9.11 8.24 -4.98
CA GLY A 173 -10.01 7.42 -4.17
C GLY A 173 -9.78 7.62 -2.67
N ALA A 174 -8.53 7.59 -2.21
CA ALA A 174 -8.16 7.70 -0.80
C ALA A 174 -8.29 9.12 -0.23
N THR A 175 -8.16 10.15 -1.07
CA THR A 175 -8.15 11.55 -0.63
C THR A 175 -9.43 12.32 -0.96
N THR A 176 -10.28 11.82 -1.87
CA THR A 176 -11.49 12.53 -2.29
C THR A 176 -12.73 11.62 -2.43
N TRP A 177 -12.66 10.56 -3.24
CA TRP A 177 -13.86 9.86 -3.70
C TRP A 177 -14.50 8.94 -2.66
N LEU A 178 -13.71 8.37 -1.74
CA LEU A 178 -14.20 7.41 -0.74
C LEU A 178 -15.40 7.98 0.05
N SER A 179 -15.27 9.20 0.56
CA SER A 179 -16.35 9.88 1.29
C SER A 179 -17.65 9.96 0.49
N ARG A 180 -17.54 10.22 -0.82
CA ARG A 180 -18.68 10.31 -1.74
C ARG A 180 -19.28 8.94 -2.03
N TRP A 181 -18.45 7.91 -2.19
CA TRP A 181 -18.92 6.54 -2.39
C TRP A 181 -19.69 6.03 -1.17
N VAL A 182 -19.16 6.26 0.03
CA VAL A 182 -19.79 5.89 1.30
C VAL A 182 -21.13 6.59 1.49
N ARG A 183 -21.18 7.93 1.31
CA ARG A 183 -22.43 8.71 1.37
C ARG A 183 -23.48 8.20 0.37
N ARG A 184 -23.05 7.73 -0.80
CA ARG A 184 -23.91 7.13 -1.84
C ARG A 184 -24.17 5.64 -1.66
N ARG A 185 -23.87 5.07 -0.49
CA ARG A 185 -24.09 3.65 -0.18
C ARG A 185 -23.42 2.72 -1.19
N TRP A 186 -22.25 3.12 -1.69
CA TRP A 186 -21.47 2.37 -2.69
C TRP A 186 -22.20 2.13 -4.02
N ARG A 187 -23.16 2.98 -4.39
CA ARG A 187 -23.90 2.89 -5.66
C ARG A 187 -23.57 4.06 -6.57
N LYS A 188 -23.31 3.77 -7.85
CA LYS A 188 -23.23 4.80 -8.89
C LYS A 188 -24.63 5.37 -9.17
N LYS A 189 -24.70 6.45 -9.96
CA LYS A 189 -25.99 7.02 -10.42
C LYS A 189 -26.80 5.94 -11.19
N ARG A 190 -28.12 6.13 -11.33
CA ARG A 190 -29.07 5.17 -11.92
C ARG A 190 -28.45 4.36 -13.08
N GLY A 191 -28.42 3.04 -12.95
CA GLY A 191 -27.89 2.09 -13.95
C GLY A 191 -26.41 1.72 -13.82
N GLY A 192 -25.59 2.44 -13.04
CA GLY A 192 -24.12 2.26 -13.04
C GLY A 192 -23.55 1.13 -12.18
N GLY A 193 -24.38 0.31 -11.54
CA GLY A 193 -23.94 -0.75 -10.63
C GLY A 193 -23.22 -0.25 -9.36
N PRO A 194 -22.71 -1.17 -8.52
CA PRO A 194 -21.90 -0.81 -7.36
C PRO A 194 -20.53 -0.26 -7.77
N TYR A 195 -19.91 0.53 -6.89
CA TYR A 195 -18.48 0.84 -7.01
C TYR A 195 -17.66 -0.44 -6.74
N LEU A 196 -16.62 -0.66 -7.55
CA LEU A 196 -15.75 -1.84 -7.45
C LEU A 196 -14.76 -1.71 -6.27
N ASN A 197 -14.19 -2.84 -5.85
CA ASN A 197 -13.15 -2.93 -4.82
C ASN A 197 -13.53 -2.36 -3.45
N ARG A 198 -14.82 -2.38 -3.11
CA ARG A 198 -15.34 -1.84 -1.84
C ARG A 198 -14.62 -2.44 -0.64
N ASP A 199 -14.40 -3.75 -0.66
CA ASP A 199 -13.71 -4.51 0.37
C ASP A 199 -12.31 -3.93 0.67
N LEU A 200 -11.51 -3.68 -0.37
CA LEU A 200 -10.18 -3.08 -0.20
C LEU A 200 -10.23 -1.60 0.17
N TRP A 201 -11.24 -0.86 -0.28
CA TRP A 201 -11.40 0.53 0.13
C TRP A 201 -11.81 0.70 1.59
N GLU A 202 -12.66 -0.20 2.10
CA GLU A 202 -13.00 -0.27 3.52
C GLU A 202 -11.75 -0.65 4.34
N GLU A 203 -10.95 -1.60 3.86
CA GLU A 203 -9.70 -1.99 4.53
C GLU A 203 -8.63 -0.89 4.52
N LEU A 204 -8.44 -0.19 3.39
CA LEU A 204 -7.54 0.96 3.32
C LEU A 204 -7.97 2.08 4.26
N HIS A 205 -9.27 2.32 4.39
CA HIS A 205 -9.80 3.29 5.35
C HIS A 205 -9.46 2.92 6.79
N HIS A 206 -9.60 1.65 7.19
CA HIS A 206 -9.20 1.21 8.52
C HIS A 206 -7.71 1.43 8.76
N CYS A 207 -6.84 1.09 7.80
CA CYS A 207 -5.40 1.32 7.91
C CYS A 207 -5.08 2.81 8.15
N ILE A 208 -5.77 3.71 7.46
CA ILE A 208 -5.60 5.17 7.61
C ILE A 208 -6.06 5.63 9.00
N VAL A 209 -7.18 5.11 9.50
CA VAL A 209 -7.70 5.44 10.83
C VAL A 209 -6.75 4.96 11.91
N GLU A 210 -6.37 3.68 11.86
CA GLU A 210 -5.50 3.07 12.85
C GLU A 210 -4.15 3.78 12.95
N LEU A 211 -3.51 4.09 11.81
CA LEU A 211 -2.25 4.82 11.82
C LEU A 211 -2.42 6.21 12.43
N ARG A 212 -3.50 6.93 12.12
CA ARG A 212 -3.75 8.24 12.72
C ARG A 212 -3.96 8.15 14.22
N ASP A 213 -4.68 7.14 14.70
CA ASP A 213 -4.91 6.94 16.14
C ASP A 213 -3.59 6.66 16.89
N GLN A 214 -2.60 6.12 16.18
CA GLN A 214 -1.21 5.98 16.63
C GLN A 214 -0.36 7.26 16.44
N GLY A 215 -0.95 8.38 16.04
CA GLY A 215 -0.26 9.65 15.77
C GLY A 215 0.50 9.70 14.44
N CYS A 216 0.23 8.77 13.52
CA CYS A 216 0.88 8.66 12.22
C CYS A 216 -0.09 8.97 11.07
N HIS A 217 0.10 10.08 10.38
CA HIS A 217 -0.77 10.45 9.25
C HIS A 217 -0.36 9.74 7.95
N VAL A 218 -1.34 9.37 7.12
CA VAL A 218 -1.09 8.87 5.77
C VAL A 218 -1.28 10.00 4.76
N SER A 219 -0.28 10.24 3.90
CA SER A 219 -0.38 11.18 2.78
C SER A 219 -0.01 10.52 1.47
N PHE A 220 -0.64 10.91 0.37
CA PHE A 220 -0.32 10.42 -0.98
C PHE A 220 0.44 11.46 -1.77
N TRP A 221 1.57 11.08 -2.36
CA TRP A 221 2.30 11.88 -3.32
C TRP A 221 2.09 11.31 -4.73
N LEU A 222 1.22 11.97 -5.50
CA LEU A 222 0.98 11.62 -6.90
C LEU A 222 2.08 12.23 -7.78
N VAL A 223 2.77 11.38 -8.54
CA VAL A 223 3.75 11.80 -9.55
C VAL A 223 3.26 11.34 -10.92
N THR A 224 3.10 12.28 -11.84
CA THR A 224 2.61 12.02 -13.21
C THR A 224 3.63 12.50 -14.25
N GLY A 225 3.59 11.87 -15.43
CA GLY A 225 4.30 12.35 -16.62
C GLY A 225 5.81 12.09 -16.65
N ASP A 226 6.54 13.08 -17.15
CA ASP A 226 8.00 13.12 -17.38
C ASP A 226 8.85 13.02 -16.11
N ARG A 227 8.26 13.29 -14.94
CA ARG A 227 8.83 13.03 -13.61
C ARG A 227 8.76 11.57 -13.20
N ALA A 228 8.74 10.64 -14.17
CA ALA A 228 8.69 9.19 -13.94
C ALA A 228 9.84 8.76 -13.03
N SER A 229 9.52 8.63 -11.74
CA SER A 229 10.49 8.34 -10.71
C SER A 229 10.95 6.89 -10.86
N ARG A 230 12.27 6.68 -10.98
CA ARG A 230 12.84 5.35 -11.25
C ARG A 230 12.36 4.34 -10.22
N ILE A 231 12.20 4.77 -8.97
CA ILE A 231 11.72 3.94 -7.87
C ILE A 231 10.28 3.40 -8.08
N ILE A 232 9.40 4.15 -8.74
CA ILE A 232 8.05 3.66 -9.11
C ILE A 232 8.18 2.57 -10.19
N ALA A 233 9.01 2.80 -11.22
CA ALA A 233 9.23 1.81 -12.28
C ALA A 233 9.78 0.48 -11.73
N HIS A 234 10.66 0.54 -10.74
CA HIS A 234 11.16 -0.65 -10.06
C HIS A 234 10.09 -1.36 -9.22
N ALA A 235 9.23 -0.61 -8.49
CA ALA A 235 8.09 -1.20 -7.79
C ALA A 235 7.15 -1.93 -8.76
N LYS A 236 6.89 -1.33 -9.94
CA LYS A 236 6.11 -1.94 -11.02
C LYS A 236 6.73 -3.24 -11.54
N ALA A 237 8.03 -3.23 -11.81
CA ALA A 237 8.75 -4.41 -12.29
C ALA A 237 8.70 -5.54 -11.26
N ALA A 238 8.88 -5.23 -9.98
CA ALA A 238 8.75 -6.21 -8.90
C ALA A 238 7.32 -6.79 -8.80
N ALA A 239 6.28 -5.96 -8.94
CA ALA A 239 4.89 -6.41 -8.99
C ALA A 239 4.62 -7.34 -10.20
N GLN A 240 5.17 -7.01 -11.36
CA GLN A 240 5.07 -7.85 -12.56
C GLN A 240 5.77 -9.21 -12.40
N ARG A 241 6.95 -9.24 -11.79
CA ARG A 241 7.65 -10.49 -11.47
C ARG A 241 6.83 -11.32 -10.51
N ALA A 242 6.38 -10.74 -9.40
CA ALA A 242 5.57 -11.44 -8.40
C ALA A 242 4.27 -12.01 -8.99
N ALA A 243 3.62 -11.31 -9.91
CA ALA A 243 2.46 -11.84 -10.63
C ALA A 243 2.78 -13.16 -11.37
N ARG A 244 3.95 -13.25 -12.00
CA ARG A 244 4.29 -14.40 -12.87
C ARG A 244 4.94 -15.55 -12.11
N SER A 245 5.81 -15.25 -11.15
CA SER A 245 6.73 -16.25 -10.57
C SER A 245 6.42 -16.64 -9.13
N HIS A 246 5.66 -15.84 -8.36
CA HIS A 246 5.41 -16.18 -6.96
C HIS A 246 4.23 -17.16 -6.83
N PRO A 247 4.37 -18.22 -6.02
CA PRO A 247 3.28 -19.16 -5.75
C PRO A 247 2.19 -18.51 -4.89
N GLU A 248 0.95 -19.01 -5.03
CA GLU A 248 -0.22 -18.50 -4.30
C GLU A 248 -0.03 -18.59 -2.78
N ALA A 249 0.55 -19.69 -2.29
CA ALA A 249 0.85 -19.89 -0.88
C ALA A 249 1.77 -18.80 -0.26
N GLN A 250 2.60 -18.12 -1.05
CA GLN A 250 3.42 -17.01 -0.57
C GLN A 250 2.58 -15.76 -0.29
N ALA A 251 1.56 -15.52 -1.10
CA ALA A 251 0.61 -14.43 -0.89
C ALA A 251 -0.23 -14.67 0.37
N ASP A 252 -0.74 -15.89 0.53
CA ASP A 252 -1.55 -16.28 1.69
C ASP A 252 -0.75 -16.13 3.00
N LYS A 253 0.50 -16.60 3.00
CA LYS A 253 1.41 -16.45 4.14
C LYS A 253 1.68 -14.99 4.48
N PHE A 254 1.91 -14.13 3.48
CA PHE A 254 2.11 -12.70 3.71
C PHE A 254 0.86 -12.05 4.30
N THR A 255 -0.31 -12.43 3.80
CA THR A 255 -1.60 -11.95 4.29
C THR A 255 -1.91 -12.38 5.72
N MET A 256 -1.63 -13.63 6.06
CA MET A 256 -1.72 -14.11 7.45
C MET A 256 -0.77 -13.32 8.36
N MET A 257 0.44 -13.01 7.89
CA MET A 257 1.39 -12.18 8.65
C MET A 257 0.86 -10.76 8.86
N CYS A 258 0.19 -10.15 7.86
CA CYS A 258 -0.42 -8.83 7.98
C CYS A 258 -1.82 -8.82 8.65
N GLY A 259 -2.37 -9.98 8.99
CA GLY A 259 -3.68 -10.14 9.64
C GLY A 259 -4.91 -9.81 8.78
N VAL A 260 -4.81 -9.97 7.44
CA VAL A 260 -5.90 -9.64 6.50
C VAL A 260 -6.80 -10.83 6.17
N MET A 261 -6.34 -12.09 6.35
CA MET A 261 -7.19 -13.29 6.27
C MET A 261 -7.19 -14.03 7.61
N LEU A 262 -8.38 -14.43 8.06
CA LEU A 262 -8.61 -15.28 9.23
C LEU A 262 -8.46 -16.76 8.86
#